data_AF-A0A9N9E0P9-F1
#
_entry.id   AF-A0A9N9E0P9-F1
#
_cell.length_a   1.000
_cell.length_b   1.000
_cell.length_c   1.000
_cell.angle_alpha   90.00
_cell.angle_beta   90.00
_cell.angle_gamma   90.00
#
_symmetry.space_group_name_H-M   'P 1'
#
loop_
_entity.id
_entity.type
_entity.pdbx_description
1 polymer ?
#
loop_
_entity_poly.entity_id
_entity_poly.type
_entity_poly.pdbx_seq_one_letter_code
_entity_poly.pdbx_strand_id
1 'polypeptide(L)'
;MAGHIYDYLILNALFELANLRIADIIKREGGKVSVKRLAELTDTNEDVLGRFLRAVSTKGIFYNHGDGVYSNNRMSSVLRDDHPNSVRLIIEMGIEEFFKASNNIGVTFKYPNKWDDIDGDVDKHEDKIKEIVTPWKKTFGIDIWEYYALLENKDKLERLNYAMIHSNKIIGNGPFIVLKINCDWRLNENSTVVDVGGGNGGTFFVDPPPIADVYYLRWILHDISAVKILKNLRSAISPSDVPTKLVLLEIIMDKPIRDDFLTQMDLAMLCTVFGKERTTQEFIKILKKSGWKYVKHVNSRGYINAIKAVPVRRMDKNYFGIRGKVNDPCQYNLLDCQELEISRLQSSEIAEIKLDISEIRTDITEMKTEISELRTDVTEMKSEIWEVKTDMEKIV
;
A
#
# COMPACT_ATOMS: atom_id res chain seq x y z
N MET A 1 3.41 2.01 28.38
CA MET A 1 3.77 3.43 28.17
C MET A 1 5.27 3.67 28.32
N ALA A 2 5.89 3.46 29.50
CA ALA A 2 7.33 3.70 29.69
C ALA A 2 8.26 2.94 28.73
N GLY A 3 7.90 1.71 28.33
CA GLY A 3 8.68 0.94 27.36
C GLY A 3 8.77 1.54 25.96
N HIS A 4 7.76 2.29 25.52
CA HIS A 4 7.72 2.88 24.17
C HIS A 4 8.71 4.02 23.98
N ILE A 5 9.14 4.67 25.07
CA ILE A 5 10.15 5.73 25.06
C ILE A 5 11.48 5.19 24.49
N TYR A 6 11.73 3.90 24.67
CA TYR A 6 12.98 3.26 24.26
C TYR A 6 12.87 2.51 22.93
N ASP A 7 11.72 2.51 22.26
CA ASP A 7 11.55 1.80 20.99
C ASP A 7 12.50 2.35 19.91
N TYR A 8 12.82 3.65 19.95
CA TYR A 8 13.83 4.25 19.07
C TYR A 8 15.25 3.69 19.30
N LEU A 9 15.61 3.36 20.54
CA LEU A 9 16.92 2.73 20.83
C LEU A 9 16.98 1.30 20.29
N ILE A 10 15.88 0.56 20.40
CA ILE A 10 15.79 -0.81 19.86
C ILE A 10 15.91 -0.79 18.34
N LEU A 11 15.30 0.20 17.68
CA LEU A 11 15.40 0.38 16.24
C LEU A 11 16.83 0.71 15.78
N ASN A 12 17.54 1.59 16.51
CA ASN A 12 18.95 1.86 16.23
C ASN A 12 19.82 0.61 16.45
N ALA A 13 19.57 -0.16 17.53
CA ALA A 13 20.28 -1.42 17.73
C ALA A 13 20.03 -2.42 16.58
N LEU A 14 18.80 -2.51 16.07
CA LEU A 14 18.48 -3.33 14.91
C LEU A 14 19.23 -2.88 13.65
N PHE A 15 19.29 -1.57 13.40
CA PHE A 15 20.05 -0.99 12.29
C PHE A 15 21.54 -1.36 12.37
N GLU A 16 22.17 -1.20 13.54
CA GLU A 16 23.58 -1.57 13.70
C GLU A 16 23.82 -3.08 13.51
N LEU A 17 22.94 -3.94 14.04
CA LEU A 17 23.05 -5.39 13.82
C LEU A 17 22.87 -5.77 12.33
N ALA A 18 22.05 -5.03 11.59
CA ALA A 18 21.87 -5.22 10.15
C ALA A 18 23.11 -4.76 9.36
N ASN A 19 23.72 -3.62 9.73
CA ASN A 19 24.98 -3.13 9.14
C ASN A 19 26.15 -4.09 9.40
N LEU A 20 26.22 -4.66 10.61
CA LEU A 20 27.19 -5.69 10.98
C LEU A 20 26.91 -7.05 10.33
N ARG A 21 25.83 -7.18 9.55
CA ARG A 21 25.45 -8.41 8.82
C ARG A 21 25.30 -9.63 9.73
N ILE A 22 24.81 -9.43 10.95
CA ILE A 22 24.74 -10.49 11.97
C ILE A 22 23.90 -11.67 11.48
N ALA A 23 22.78 -11.41 10.79
CA ALA A 23 21.95 -12.48 10.26
C ALA A 23 22.65 -13.32 9.18
N ASP A 24 23.48 -12.71 8.33
CA ASP A 24 24.28 -13.44 7.33
C ASP A 24 25.37 -14.28 8.00
N ILE A 25 26.05 -13.72 9.00
CA ILE A 25 27.09 -14.41 9.77
C ILE A 25 26.50 -15.63 10.47
N ILE A 26 25.35 -15.50 11.14
CA ILE A 26 24.68 -16.61 11.81
C ILE A 26 24.36 -17.73 10.81
N LYS A 27 23.90 -17.42 9.60
CA LYS A 27 23.66 -18.43 8.56
C LYS A 27 24.97 -19.13 8.16
N ARG A 28 26.02 -18.35 7.91
CA ARG A 28 27.33 -18.84 7.45
C ARG A 28 28.00 -19.77 8.45
N GLU A 29 27.89 -19.47 9.74
CA GLU A 29 28.46 -20.28 10.83
C GLU A 29 27.59 -21.51 11.21
N GLY A 30 26.54 -21.84 10.44
CA GLY A 30 25.73 -23.05 10.66
C GLY A 30 24.48 -22.86 11.54
N GLY A 31 24.09 -21.62 11.83
CA GLY A 31 22.76 -21.27 12.34
C GLY A 31 22.67 -20.96 13.83
N LYS A 32 23.59 -21.45 14.68
CA LYS A 32 23.67 -21.12 16.12
C LYS A 32 25.07 -20.62 16.46
N VAL A 33 25.18 -19.39 16.94
CA VAL A 33 26.48 -18.72 17.13
C VAL A 33 26.51 -17.99 18.47
N SER A 34 27.64 -18.05 19.17
CA SER A 34 27.85 -17.28 20.41
C SER A 34 28.15 -15.81 20.13
N VAL A 35 27.79 -14.91 21.05
CA VAL A 35 28.14 -13.48 20.95
C VAL A 35 29.64 -13.29 20.84
N LYS A 36 30.44 -14.04 21.60
CA LYS A 36 31.90 -14.04 21.48
C LYS A 36 32.36 -14.26 20.04
N ARG A 37 31.83 -15.29 19.39
CA ARG A 37 32.18 -15.60 18.00
C ARG A 37 31.68 -14.54 17.02
N LEU A 38 30.47 -14.00 17.23
CA LEU A 38 29.95 -12.90 16.42
C LEU A 38 30.82 -11.63 16.57
N ALA A 39 31.27 -11.34 17.79
CA ALA A 39 32.13 -10.19 18.10
C ALA A 39 33.51 -10.33 17.43
N GLU A 40 34.13 -11.52 17.49
CA GLU A 40 35.37 -11.84 16.77
C GLU A 40 35.23 -11.65 15.25
N LEU A 41 34.11 -12.09 14.67
CA LEU A 41 33.87 -12.02 13.22
C LEU A 41 33.52 -10.62 12.71
N THR A 42 33.10 -9.73 13.61
CA THR A 42 32.68 -8.36 13.27
C THR A 42 33.66 -7.30 13.75
N ASP A 43 34.74 -7.70 14.43
CA ASP A 43 35.69 -6.80 15.12
C ASP A 43 34.96 -5.82 16.07
N THR A 44 34.06 -6.35 16.89
CA THR A 44 33.27 -5.57 17.85
C THR A 44 33.49 -6.01 19.29
N ASN A 45 33.08 -5.17 20.23
CA ASN A 45 33.11 -5.53 21.65
C ASN A 45 31.99 -6.52 21.99
N GLU A 46 32.35 -7.66 22.60
CA GLU A 46 31.43 -8.74 22.95
C GLU A 46 30.27 -8.29 23.86
N ASP A 47 30.56 -7.55 24.94
CA ASP A 47 29.52 -7.10 25.88
C ASP A 47 28.54 -6.13 25.21
N VAL A 48 29.06 -5.17 24.44
CA VAL A 48 28.24 -4.19 23.72
C VAL A 48 27.35 -4.87 22.67
N LEU A 49 27.92 -5.76 21.85
CA LEU A 49 27.15 -6.52 20.85
C LEU A 49 26.07 -7.39 21.51
N GLY A 50 26.41 -8.04 22.62
CA GLY A 50 25.48 -8.84 23.41
C GLY A 50 24.28 -8.02 23.93
N ARG A 51 24.50 -6.76 24.32
CA ARG A 51 23.41 -5.85 24.75
C ARG A 51 22.47 -5.51 23.59
N PHE A 52 23.00 -5.27 22.39
CA PHE A 52 22.18 -5.00 21.20
C PHE A 52 21.35 -6.21 20.81
N LEU A 53 21.98 -7.38 20.72
CA LEU A 53 21.30 -8.65 20.43
C LEU A 53 20.21 -8.95 21.43
N ARG A 54 20.46 -8.74 22.73
CA ARG A 54 19.47 -8.91 23.78
C ARG A 54 18.26 -7.98 23.59
N ALA A 55 18.50 -6.69 23.36
CA ALA A 55 17.44 -5.69 23.17
C ALA A 55 16.56 -5.99 21.95
N VAL A 56 17.17 -6.35 20.82
CA VAL A 56 16.44 -6.68 19.58
C VAL A 56 15.70 -8.02 19.70
N SER A 57 16.24 -8.98 20.47
CA SER A 57 15.58 -10.27 20.73
C SER A 57 14.32 -10.13 21.59
N THR A 58 14.15 -9.07 22.39
CA THR A 58 12.88 -8.86 23.12
C THR A 58 11.71 -8.55 22.17
N LYS A 59 11.99 -8.18 20.92
CA LYS A 59 10.99 -8.02 19.85
C LYS A 59 10.83 -9.28 19.01
N GLY A 60 11.48 -10.39 19.39
CA GLY A 60 11.42 -11.68 18.68
C GLY A 60 12.23 -11.72 17.39
N ILE A 61 13.09 -10.72 17.12
CA ILE A 61 13.83 -10.64 15.85
C ILE A 61 14.91 -11.71 15.76
N PHE A 62 15.71 -11.90 16.82
CA PHE A 62 16.63 -13.05 16.94
C PHE A 62 16.15 -13.98 18.03
N TYR A 63 16.48 -15.28 17.90
CA TYR A 63 16.20 -16.24 18.95
C TYR A 63 17.42 -16.36 19.87
N ASN A 64 17.23 -16.10 21.17
CA ASN A 64 18.25 -16.25 22.20
C ASN A 64 18.08 -17.61 22.89
N HIS A 65 19.09 -18.49 22.78
CA HIS A 65 19.08 -19.83 23.38
C HIS A 65 19.52 -19.83 24.86
N GLY A 66 19.93 -18.68 25.42
CA GLY A 66 20.66 -18.61 26.68
C GLY A 66 22.18 -18.61 26.46
N ASP A 67 22.95 -18.33 27.51
CA ASP A 67 24.42 -18.35 27.53
C ASP A 67 25.11 -17.57 26.39
N GLY A 68 24.47 -16.50 25.93
CA GLY A 68 24.98 -15.68 24.83
C GLY A 68 24.97 -16.38 23.47
N VAL A 69 24.09 -17.36 23.23
CA VAL A 69 23.97 -18.05 21.93
C VAL A 69 22.71 -17.59 21.20
N TYR A 70 22.86 -17.23 19.92
CA TYR A 70 21.79 -16.69 19.09
C TYR A 70 21.63 -17.47 17.78
N SER A 71 20.39 -17.51 17.27
CA SER A 71 20.10 -18.02 15.93
C SER A 71 19.13 -17.11 15.17
N ASN A 72 19.16 -17.22 13.85
CA ASN A 72 18.14 -16.63 13.00
C ASN A 72 16.78 -17.32 13.22
N ASN A 73 15.73 -16.57 12.99
CA ASN A 73 14.35 -17.04 12.88
C ASN A 73 13.68 -16.37 11.67
N ARG A 74 12.35 -16.48 11.53
CA ARG A 74 11.62 -15.88 10.41
C ARG A 74 11.81 -14.35 10.30
N MET A 75 11.92 -13.63 11.42
CA MET A 75 12.07 -12.17 11.47
C MET A 75 13.51 -11.72 11.21
N SER A 76 14.53 -12.38 11.76
CA SER A 76 15.93 -12.04 11.46
C SER A 76 16.38 -12.51 10.08
N SER A 77 15.76 -13.56 9.52
CA SER A 77 16.14 -14.06 8.20
C SER A 77 15.94 -13.03 7.08
N VAL A 78 15.00 -12.10 7.23
CA VAL A 78 14.79 -11.02 6.25
C VAL A 78 15.83 -9.89 6.37
N LEU A 79 16.74 -9.94 7.34
CA LEU A 79 17.87 -9.01 7.43
C LEU A 79 19.06 -9.43 6.56
N ARG A 80 19.05 -10.67 6.06
CA ARG A 80 20.13 -11.21 5.22
C ARG A 80 20.14 -10.59 3.83
N ASP A 81 21.32 -10.48 3.24
CA ASP A 81 21.50 -9.95 1.89
C ASP A 81 20.92 -10.86 0.81
N ASP A 82 21.08 -12.16 0.99
CA ASP A 82 20.64 -13.17 0.04
C ASP A 82 19.14 -13.51 0.18
N HIS A 83 18.41 -12.82 1.07
CA HIS A 83 16.98 -13.02 1.23
C HIS A 83 16.22 -12.30 0.10
N PRO A 84 15.32 -12.97 -0.65
CA PRO A 84 14.62 -12.37 -1.79
C PRO A 84 13.67 -11.22 -1.41
N ASN A 85 13.36 -11.09 -0.12
CA ASN A 85 12.57 -10.01 0.49
C ASN A 85 13.38 -9.32 1.59
N SER A 86 14.68 -9.10 1.38
CA SER A 86 15.51 -8.46 2.38
C SER A 86 14.99 -7.07 2.73
N VAL A 87 14.93 -6.75 4.03
CA VAL A 87 14.49 -5.45 4.54
C VAL A 87 15.64 -4.57 5.03
N ARG A 88 16.89 -5.03 4.90
CA ARG A 88 18.07 -4.30 5.41
C ARG A 88 18.13 -2.87 4.85
N LEU A 89 18.02 -2.73 3.53
CA LEU A 89 18.04 -1.43 2.86
C LEU A 89 16.83 -0.54 3.22
N ILE A 90 15.70 -1.14 3.60
CA ILE A 90 14.53 -0.40 4.09
C ILE A 90 14.80 0.17 5.49
N ILE A 91 15.46 -0.61 6.36
CA ILE A 91 15.84 -0.16 7.71
C ILE A 91 16.85 0.98 7.61
N GLU A 92 17.84 0.84 6.73
CA GLU A 92 18.84 1.90 6.50
C GLU A 92 18.20 3.20 6.00
N MET A 93 17.36 3.11 4.96
CA MET A 93 16.59 4.26 4.44
C MET A 93 15.69 4.88 5.53
N GLY A 94 15.09 4.05 6.37
CA GLY A 94 14.27 4.47 7.49
C GLY A 94 15.08 5.33 8.47
N ILE A 95 16.19 4.80 8.98
CA ILE A 95 17.01 5.45 10.01
C ILE A 95 17.76 6.67 9.49
N GLU A 96 18.34 6.57 8.30
CA GLU A 96 19.21 7.63 7.80
C GLU A 96 18.45 8.81 7.21
N GLU A 97 17.23 8.60 6.71
CA GLU A 97 16.42 9.64 6.07
C GLU A 97 15.07 9.88 6.78
N PHE A 98 14.18 8.87 6.76
CA PHE A 98 12.76 9.08 7.08
C PHE A 98 12.54 9.42 8.56
N PHE A 99 13.17 8.66 9.46
CA PHE A 99 13.04 8.88 10.90
C PHE A 99 13.82 10.11 11.36
N LYS A 100 14.89 10.52 10.66
CA LYS A 100 15.49 11.85 10.90
C LYS A 100 14.51 12.97 10.59
N ALA A 101 13.79 12.88 9.46
CA ALA A 101 12.74 13.84 9.14
C ALA A 101 11.62 13.84 10.20
N SER A 102 11.29 12.68 10.75
CA SER A 102 10.25 12.54 11.78
C SER A 102 10.53 13.32 13.07
N ASN A 103 11.79 13.62 13.40
CA ASN A 103 12.14 14.48 14.54
C ASN A 103 11.57 15.89 14.42
N ASN A 104 11.24 16.31 13.19
CA ASN A 104 10.61 17.59 12.90
C ASN A 104 9.10 17.50 12.67
N ILE A 105 8.45 16.35 12.91
CA ILE A 105 7.04 16.14 12.55
C ILE A 105 6.10 17.19 13.15
N GLY A 106 6.40 17.74 14.33
CA GLY A 106 5.58 18.77 14.98
C GLY A 106 5.42 20.07 14.19
N VAL A 107 6.20 20.31 13.14
CA VAL A 107 5.95 21.47 12.25
C VAL A 107 4.65 21.32 11.47
N THR A 108 4.15 20.10 11.28
CA THR A 108 2.91 19.85 10.53
C THR A 108 1.71 20.48 11.22
N PHE A 109 1.68 20.59 12.55
CA PHE A 109 0.59 21.22 13.29
C PHE A 109 0.33 22.69 12.93
N LYS A 110 1.31 23.38 12.33
CA LYS A 110 1.19 24.80 11.95
C LYS A 110 0.47 24.99 10.62
N TYR A 111 0.36 23.94 9.82
CA TYR A 111 -0.20 24.00 8.48
C TYR A 111 -1.42 23.09 8.43
N PRO A 112 -2.53 23.51 7.79
CA PRO A 112 -3.57 22.55 7.46
C PRO A 112 -2.96 21.43 6.60
N ASN A 113 -3.48 20.20 6.74
CA ASN A 113 -3.02 19.06 5.95
C ASN A 113 -3.01 19.43 4.47
N LYS A 114 -1.80 19.46 3.89
CA LYS A 114 -1.46 20.03 2.58
C LYS A 114 -2.52 19.69 1.52
N TRP A 115 -3.00 18.46 1.46
CA TRP A 115 -3.84 18.05 0.31
C TRP A 115 -5.32 18.42 0.41
N ASP A 116 -5.95 18.40 1.57
CA ASP A 116 -7.42 18.58 1.64
C ASP A 116 -7.87 20.02 1.33
N ASP A 117 -7.04 21.02 1.72
CA ASP A 117 -7.28 22.44 1.45
C ASP A 117 -6.75 22.90 0.08
N ILE A 118 -5.63 22.32 -0.39
CA ILE A 118 -5.06 22.64 -1.71
C ILE A 118 -5.87 22.00 -2.85
N ASP A 119 -6.45 20.82 -2.65
CA ASP A 119 -7.25 20.10 -3.65
C ASP A 119 -8.54 20.86 -4.07
N GLY A 120 -8.89 21.96 -3.40
CA GLY A 120 -9.96 22.87 -3.81
C GLY A 120 -9.59 23.86 -4.92
N ASP A 121 -8.34 24.34 -4.96
CA ASP A 121 -7.92 25.45 -5.82
C ASP A 121 -6.38 25.58 -5.88
N VAL A 122 -5.70 24.50 -6.31
CA VAL A 122 -4.23 24.40 -6.36
C VAL A 122 -3.58 25.61 -7.06
N ASP A 123 -4.24 26.13 -8.09
CA ASP A 123 -3.76 27.26 -8.89
C ASP A 123 -3.88 28.62 -8.17
N LYS A 124 -4.74 28.74 -7.15
CA LYS A 124 -4.88 29.98 -6.35
C LYS A 124 -3.99 30.02 -5.12
N HIS A 125 -3.28 28.94 -4.84
CA HIS A 125 -2.50 28.78 -3.61
C HIS A 125 -1.04 28.40 -3.84
N GLU A 126 -0.56 28.29 -5.08
CA GLU A 126 0.79 27.83 -5.42
C GLU A 126 1.91 28.54 -4.61
N ASP A 127 1.78 29.85 -4.38
CA ASP A 127 2.74 30.60 -3.55
C ASP A 127 2.70 30.20 -2.07
N LYS A 128 1.51 29.96 -1.51
CA LYS A 128 1.36 29.44 -0.14
C LYS A 128 1.89 28.02 0.01
N ILE A 129 1.87 27.20 -1.06
CA ILE A 129 2.41 25.84 -1.05
C ILE A 129 3.94 25.88 -0.92
N LYS A 130 4.61 26.84 -1.60
CA LYS A 130 6.07 26.99 -1.55
C LYS A 130 6.58 27.41 -0.17
N GLU A 131 5.75 28.11 0.61
CA GLU A 131 6.03 28.53 1.99
C GLU A 131 5.87 27.39 3.02
N ILE A 132 5.22 26.27 2.67
CA ILE A 132 5.06 25.13 3.58
C ILE A 132 6.44 24.49 3.84
N VAL A 133 6.78 24.38 5.12
CA VAL A 133 7.98 23.67 5.56
C VAL A 133 7.60 22.26 5.99
N THR A 134 7.89 21.26 5.14
CA THR A 134 7.72 19.85 5.49
C THR A 134 8.75 19.41 6.54
N PRO A 135 8.49 18.36 7.34
CA PRO A 135 9.49 17.83 8.28
C PRO A 135 10.79 17.41 7.56
N TRP A 136 10.66 16.86 6.35
CA TRP A 136 11.78 16.58 5.45
C TRP A 136 12.57 17.84 5.09
N LYS A 137 11.93 18.86 4.53
CA LYS A 137 12.58 20.12 4.11
C LYS A 137 13.24 20.83 5.27
N LYS A 138 12.66 20.75 6.48
CA LYS A 138 13.29 21.28 7.69
C LYS A 138 14.57 20.53 8.09
N THR A 139 14.62 19.23 7.81
CA THR A 139 15.73 18.36 8.18
C THR A 139 16.87 18.41 7.17
N PHE A 140 16.53 18.40 5.87
CA PHE A 140 17.51 18.32 4.77
C PHE A 140 17.69 19.63 4.00
N GLY A 141 16.89 20.66 4.29
CA GLY A 141 16.97 21.98 3.65
C GLY A 141 16.30 22.08 2.27
N ILE A 142 15.94 20.95 1.65
CA ILE A 142 15.40 20.84 0.29
C ILE A 142 14.25 19.84 0.23
N ASP A 143 13.48 19.84 -0.86
CA ASP A 143 12.39 18.88 -1.05
C ASP A 143 12.92 17.45 -1.30
N ILE A 144 12.12 16.44 -0.96
CA ILE A 144 12.53 15.02 -1.01
C ILE A 144 13.01 14.56 -2.38
N TRP A 145 12.28 14.93 -3.43
CA TRP A 145 12.63 14.51 -4.79
C TRP A 145 13.83 15.28 -5.33
N GLU A 146 14.02 16.53 -4.90
CA GLU A 146 15.24 17.31 -5.18
C GLU A 146 16.44 16.69 -4.47
N TYR A 147 16.27 16.26 -3.21
CA TYR A 147 17.31 15.57 -2.43
C TYR A 147 17.81 14.32 -3.14
N TYR A 148 16.92 13.45 -3.60
CA TYR A 148 17.31 12.24 -4.31
C TYR A 148 17.84 12.50 -5.73
N ALA A 149 17.53 13.65 -6.33
CA ALA A 149 18.06 14.04 -7.64
C ALA A 149 19.51 14.56 -7.58
N LEU A 150 20.03 14.91 -6.39
CA LEU A 150 21.42 15.35 -6.23
C LEU A 150 22.39 14.21 -6.57
N LEU A 151 23.44 14.52 -7.33
CA LEU A 151 24.46 13.54 -7.74
C LEU A 151 25.14 12.85 -6.55
N GLU A 152 25.34 13.57 -5.45
CA GLU A 152 25.92 13.06 -4.20
C GLU A 152 25.01 12.08 -3.44
N ASN A 153 23.72 12.03 -3.77
CA ASN A 153 22.73 11.13 -3.17
C ASN A 153 22.31 9.98 -4.11
N LYS A 154 23.09 9.73 -5.17
CA LYS A 154 22.77 8.69 -6.15
C LYS A 154 22.64 7.30 -5.51
N ASP A 155 23.53 6.97 -4.56
CA ASP A 155 23.50 5.75 -3.76
C ASP A 155 22.21 5.64 -2.92
N LYS A 156 21.77 6.76 -2.33
CA LYS A 156 20.52 6.82 -1.56
C LYS A 156 19.29 6.66 -2.46
N LEU A 157 19.31 7.23 -3.67
CA LEU A 157 18.26 7.01 -4.67
C LEU A 157 18.22 5.54 -5.12
N GLU A 158 19.37 4.91 -5.35
CA GLU A 158 19.45 3.48 -5.66
C GLU A 158 18.88 2.63 -4.50
N ARG A 159 19.19 2.99 -3.25
CA ARG A 159 18.62 2.37 -2.05
C ARG A 159 17.11 2.55 -1.96
N LEU A 160 16.60 3.76 -2.20
CA LEU A 160 15.16 4.06 -2.26
C LEU A 160 14.47 3.19 -3.32
N ASN A 161 15.01 3.14 -4.53
CA ASN A 161 14.47 2.33 -5.63
C ASN A 161 14.41 0.86 -5.24
N TYR A 162 15.47 0.32 -4.64
CA TYR A 162 15.50 -1.05 -4.14
C TYR A 162 14.43 -1.28 -3.08
N ALA A 163 14.33 -0.39 -2.09
CA ALA A 163 13.33 -0.45 -1.03
C ALA A 163 11.91 -0.49 -1.60
N MET A 164 11.59 0.36 -2.57
CA MET A 164 10.27 0.41 -3.22
C MET A 164 9.94 -0.86 -4.01
N ILE A 165 10.91 -1.46 -4.70
CA ILE A 165 10.72 -2.73 -5.42
C ILE A 165 10.42 -3.87 -4.45
N HIS A 166 11.16 -3.97 -3.34
CA HIS A 166 11.07 -5.10 -2.42
C HIS A 166 9.91 -4.98 -1.43
N SER A 167 9.48 -3.75 -1.12
CA SER A 167 8.31 -3.48 -0.28
C SER A 167 7.02 -4.08 -0.85
N ASN A 168 6.93 -4.22 -2.18
CA ASN A 168 5.82 -4.91 -2.86
C ASN A 168 5.61 -6.35 -2.38
N LYS A 169 6.69 -7.07 -2.10
CA LYS A 169 6.61 -8.47 -1.66
C LYS A 169 6.26 -8.59 -0.17
N ILE A 170 6.49 -7.52 0.60
CA ILE A 170 6.30 -7.47 2.05
C ILE A 170 4.87 -7.01 2.40
N ILE A 171 4.36 -6.00 1.69
CA ILE A 171 3.08 -5.34 2.01
C ILE A 171 1.88 -6.05 1.35
N GLY A 172 2.14 -7.04 0.50
CA GLY A 172 1.16 -8.00 -0.03
C GLY A 172 0.94 -7.87 -1.53
N ASN A 173 0.36 -8.92 -2.11
CA ASN A 173 0.18 -9.25 -3.54
C ASN A 173 -0.53 -8.17 -4.41
N GLY A 174 0.03 -6.97 -4.49
CA GLY A 174 -0.40 -5.89 -5.38
C GLY A 174 -0.52 -6.28 -6.85
N PRO A 175 0.30 -7.18 -7.43
CA PRO A 175 0.13 -7.55 -8.84
C PRO A 175 -1.16 -8.33 -9.13
N PHE A 176 -1.61 -9.17 -8.19
CA PHE A 176 -2.78 -10.04 -8.42
C PHE A 176 -4.10 -9.35 -8.08
N ILE A 177 -4.10 -8.29 -7.26
CA ILE A 177 -5.35 -7.56 -6.97
C ILE A 177 -5.86 -6.80 -8.20
N VAL A 178 -4.95 -6.37 -9.06
CA VAL A 178 -5.23 -5.77 -10.38
C VAL A 178 -6.10 -6.72 -11.20
N LEU A 179 -5.81 -8.02 -11.19
CA LEU A 179 -6.63 -9.04 -11.86
C LEU A 179 -8.01 -9.20 -11.19
N LYS A 180 -8.07 -9.07 -9.85
CA LYS A 180 -9.31 -9.21 -9.07
C LYS A 180 -10.26 -8.03 -9.13
N ILE A 181 -9.80 -6.83 -9.48
CA ILE A 181 -10.72 -5.68 -9.60
C ILE A 181 -11.73 -5.86 -10.75
N ASN A 182 -11.57 -6.89 -11.59
CA ASN A 182 -12.42 -7.13 -12.75
C ASN A 182 -12.61 -5.81 -13.53
N CYS A 183 -11.52 -5.03 -13.60
CA CYS A 183 -11.34 -4.16 -14.73
C CYS A 183 -11.36 -5.14 -15.89
N ASP A 184 -12.29 -4.98 -16.83
CA ASP A 184 -12.29 -5.80 -18.04
C ASP A 184 -10.94 -5.49 -18.73
N TRP A 185 -9.89 -6.25 -18.37
CA TRP A 185 -8.51 -6.19 -18.88
C TRP A 185 -8.44 -6.84 -20.25
N ARG A 186 -9.60 -7.03 -20.90
CA ARG A 186 -9.74 -7.20 -22.34
C ARG A 186 -9.27 -5.90 -23.02
N LEU A 187 -7.99 -5.64 -22.85
CA LEU A 187 -7.18 -4.75 -23.63
C LEU A 187 -6.99 -5.48 -24.95
N ASN A 188 -7.32 -4.80 -26.03
CA ASN A 188 -7.08 -5.26 -27.38
C ASN A 188 -5.56 -5.17 -27.63
N GLU A 189 -5.03 -5.79 -28.69
CA GLU A 189 -3.61 -5.67 -29.05
C GLU A 189 -3.13 -4.21 -29.18
N ASN A 190 -4.06 -3.28 -29.47
CA ASN A 190 -3.78 -1.85 -29.65
C ASN A 190 -4.06 -1.00 -28.40
N SER A 191 -4.41 -1.59 -27.26
CA SER A 191 -4.72 -0.82 -26.05
C SER A 191 -3.45 -0.30 -25.37
N THR A 192 -3.51 0.94 -24.88
CA THR A 192 -2.39 1.61 -24.21
C THR A 192 -2.62 1.70 -22.70
N VAL A 193 -1.63 1.25 -21.93
CA VAL A 193 -1.57 1.41 -20.48
C VAL A 193 -0.42 2.34 -20.12
N VAL A 194 -0.70 3.34 -19.29
CA VAL A 194 0.31 4.25 -18.74
C VAL A 194 0.44 4.00 -17.24
N ASP A 195 1.60 3.49 -16.83
CA ASP A 195 2.02 3.39 -15.42
C ASP A 195 2.59 4.74 -14.97
N VAL A 196 1.74 5.54 -14.33
CA VAL A 196 2.08 6.90 -13.89
C VAL A 196 2.93 6.78 -12.64
N GLY A 197 4.21 7.12 -12.76
CA GLY A 197 5.17 7.04 -11.66
C GLY A 197 5.70 5.65 -11.37
N GLY A 198 5.80 4.78 -12.37
CA GLY A 198 6.28 3.40 -12.25
C GLY A 198 7.75 3.21 -11.81
N GLY A 199 8.49 4.27 -11.46
CA GLY A 199 9.89 4.20 -11.03
C GLY A 199 10.82 3.81 -12.20
N ASN A 200 11.54 2.68 -12.06
CA ASN A 200 12.41 2.11 -13.12
C ASN A 200 11.62 1.56 -14.34
N GLY A 201 10.40 2.07 -14.57
CA GLY A 201 9.52 1.77 -15.69
C GLY A 201 8.73 2.96 -16.26
N GLY A 202 9.01 4.22 -15.86
CA GLY A 202 8.42 5.40 -16.54
C GLY A 202 8.53 6.74 -15.78
N THR A 203 8.53 7.86 -16.51
CA THR A 203 8.59 9.24 -15.98
C THR A 203 7.23 9.77 -15.50
N PHE A 204 7.23 10.47 -14.37
CA PHE A 204 6.05 10.93 -13.63
C PHE A 204 5.40 12.21 -14.20
N PHE A 205 6.13 12.99 -15.00
CA PHE A 205 5.68 14.30 -15.49
C PHE A 205 6.00 14.48 -16.98
N VAL A 206 5.05 14.09 -17.84
CA VAL A 206 4.97 14.58 -19.21
C VAL A 206 3.70 15.45 -19.27
N ASP A 207 3.81 16.67 -19.78
CA ASP A 207 2.69 17.59 -19.93
C ASP A 207 2.51 17.96 -21.41
N PRO A 208 1.37 17.61 -22.04
CA PRO A 208 0.29 16.80 -21.48
C PRO A 208 0.72 15.32 -21.30
N PRO A 209 0.10 14.58 -20.36
CA PRO A 209 0.39 13.16 -20.20
C PRO A 209 0.02 12.37 -21.47
N PRO A 210 0.64 11.20 -21.72
CA PRO A 210 0.32 10.39 -22.88
C PRO A 210 -1.13 9.93 -22.85
N ILE A 211 -1.82 10.01 -23.99
CA ILE A 211 -3.18 9.48 -24.14
C ILE A 211 -3.17 7.97 -23.88
N ALA A 212 -4.08 7.48 -23.03
CA ALA A 212 -4.14 6.07 -22.65
C ALA A 212 -5.58 5.55 -22.52
N ASP A 213 -5.75 4.24 -22.74
CA ASP A 213 -6.97 3.53 -22.41
C ASP A 213 -7.05 3.24 -20.90
N VAL A 214 -5.90 3.06 -20.25
CA VAL A 214 -5.80 2.85 -18.80
C VAL A 214 -4.68 3.70 -18.22
N TYR A 215 -5.03 4.57 -17.27
CA TYR A 215 -4.06 5.14 -16.35
C TYR A 215 -3.99 4.27 -15.10
N TYR A 216 -2.78 3.85 -14.77
CA TYR A 216 -2.47 3.02 -13.62
C TYR A 216 -1.56 3.81 -12.67
N LEU A 217 -1.97 3.95 -11.41
CA LEU A 217 -1.19 4.61 -10.37
C LEU A 217 -1.07 3.65 -9.20
N ARG A 218 0.15 3.49 -8.66
CA ARG A 218 0.41 2.65 -7.49
C ARG A 218 1.33 3.39 -6.54
N TRP A 219 0.86 3.68 -5.32
CA TRP A 219 1.59 4.47 -4.32
C TRP A 219 2.03 5.82 -4.85
N ILE A 220 1.06 6.57 -5.37
CA ILE A 220 1.32 7.87 -5.99
C ILE A 220 0.49 8.93 -5.30
N LEU A 221 -0.80 8.64 -5.11
CA LEU A 221 -1.74 9.65 -4.61
C LEU A 221 -1.55 9.93 -3.12
N HIS A 222 -0.89 9.03 -2.37
CA HIS A 222 -0.53 9.29 -0.99
C HIS A 222 0.61 10.31 -0.82
N ASP A 223 1.43 10.53 -1.84
CA ASP A 223 2.62 11.39 -1.77
C ASP A 223 2.34 12.86 -2.06
N ILE A 224 1.31 13.12 -2.88
CA ILE A 224 1.14 14.39 -3.59
C ILE A 224 -0.34 14.83 -3.65
N SER A 225 -0.60 16.00 -4.24
CA SER A 225 -1.95 16.48 -4.52
C SER A 225 -2.60 15.56 -5.54
N ALA A 226 -3.49 14.72 -5.02
CA ALA A 226 -4.19 13.77 -5.85
C ALA A 226 -5.08 14.49 -6.86
N VAL A 227 -5.75 15.60 -6.49
CA VAL A 227 -6.63 16.32 -7.43
C VAL A 227 -5.84 16.93 -8.60
N LYS A 228 -4.66 17.51 -8.37
CA LYS A 228 -3.83 18.08 -9.46
C LYS A 228 -3.47 17.02 -10.49
N ILE A 229 -2.95 15.88 -10.04
CA ILE A 229 -2.57 14.77 -10.92
C ILE A 229 -3.78 14.24 -11.68
N LEU A 230 -4.86 13.97 -10.96
CA LEU A 230 -6.06 13.41 -11.57
C LEU A 230 -6.71 14.35 -12.59
N LYS A 231 -6.67 15.68 -12.37
CA LYS A 231 -7.08 16.68 -13.36
C LYS A 231 -6.17 16.68 -14.59
N ASN A 232 -4.85 16.55 -14.39
CA ASN A 232 -3.92 16.48 -15.51
C ASN A 232 -4.18 15.25 -16.39
N LEU A 233 -4.30 14.06 -15.77
CA LEU A 233 -4.66 12.82 -16.48
C LEU A 233 -6.03 12.92 -17.16
N ARG A 234 -6.99 13.63 -16.54
CA ARG A 234 -8.31 13.88 -17.13
C ARG A 234 -8.21 14.66 -18.45
N SER A 235 -7.26 15.58 -18.55
CA SER A 235 -7.07 16.44 -19.72
C SER A 235 -6.55 15.67 -20.95
N ALA A 236 -5.81 14.58 -20.74
CA ALA A 236 -5.24 13.72 -21.78
C ALA A 236 -6.16 12.57 -22.20
N ILE A 237 -7.47 12.65 -21.92
CA ILE A 237 -8.40 11.60 -22.31
C ILE A 237 -8.77 11.72 -23.78
N SER A 238 -8.62 10.61 -24.50
CA SER A 238 -9.00 10.49 -25.89
C SER A 238 -10.50 10.77 -26.08
N PRO A 239 -10.91 11.45 -27.16
CA PRO A 239 -12.32 11.55 -27.57
C PRO A 239 -12.92 10.23 -28.09
N SER A 240 -12.18 9.11 -28.01
CA SER A 240 -12.64 7.77 -28.40
C SER A 240 -13.91 7.32 -27.67
N ASP A 241 -14.71 6.49 -28.34
CA ASP A 241 -15.91 5.84 -27.76
C ASP A 241 -15.57 4.86 -26.62
N VAL A 242 -14.34 4.35 -26.60
CA VAL A 242 -13.85 3.48 -25.53
C VAL A 242 -13.55 4.32 -24.29
N PRO A 243 -14.24 4.08 -23.16
CA PRO A 243 -14.03 4.88 -21.96
C PRO A 243 -12.67 4.56 -21.34
N THR A 244 -11.80 5.58 -21.24
CA THR A 244 -10.57 5.52 -20.45
C THR A 244 -10.88 5.07 -19.03
N LYS A 245 -10.02 4.22 -18.45
CA LYS A 245 -10.14 3.72 -17.09
C LYS A 245 -9.02 4.31 -16.24
N LEU A 246 -9.32 4.56 -14.98
CA LEU A 246 -8.32 4.89 -13.95
C LEU A 246 -8.30 3.76 -12.94
N VAL A 247 -7.11 3.21 -12.69
CA VAL A 247 -6.86 2.16 -11.71
C VAL A 247 -5.86 2.69 -10.70
N LEU A 248 -6.26 2.74 -9.43
CA LEU A 248 -5.43 3.20 -8.32
C LEU A 248 -5.14 2.03 -7.40
N LEU A 249 -3.88 1.82 -7.04
CA LEU A 249 -3.46 0.88 -6.01
C LEU A 249 -2.88 1.65 -4.83
N GLU A 250 -3.68 1.72 -3.76
CA GLU A 250 -3.40 2.55 -2.60
C GLU A 250 -3.77 1.81 -1.31
N ILE A 251 -3.22 2.27 -0.19
CA ILE A 251 -3.72 1.86 1.13
C ILE A 251 -5.05 2.57 1.38
N ILE A 252 -6.01 1.85 1.98
CA ILE A 252 -7.33 2.39 2.32
C ILE A 252 -7.56 2.29 3.82
N MET A 253 -7.79 3.43 4.45
CA MET A 253 -7.92 3.60 5.91
C MET A 253 -9.35 3.43 6.45
N ASP A 254 -10.13 2.50 5.88
CA ASP A 254 -11.55 2.30 6.26
C ASP A 254 -11.75 1.39 7.48
N LYS A 255 -10.77 0.54 7.78
CA LYS A 255 -10.87 -0.42 8.89
C LYS A 255 -10.57 0.28 10.22
N PRO A 256 -11.27 -0.08 11.32
CA PRO A 256 -10.92 0.42 12.65
C PRO A 256 -9.45 0.19 12.93
N ILE A 257 -8.77 1.24 13.37
CA ILE A 257 -7.35 1.24 13.67
C ILE A 257 -7.07 0.25 14.80
N ARG A 258 -6.65 -0.95 14.43
CA ARG A 258 -6.14 -2.00 15.33
C ARG A 258 -4.77 -2.50 14.90
N ASP A 259 -4.24 -1.93 13.82
CA ASP A 259 -3.00 -2.33 13.18
C ASP A 259 -2.00 -1.16 13.23
N ASP A 260 -0.89 -1.39 13.92
CA ASP A 260 0.18 -0.41 14.10
C ASP A 260 0.85 -0.04 12.76
N PHE A 261 0.87 -0.95 11.77
CA PHE A 261 1.56 -0.72 10.51
C PHE A 261 0.88 0.38 9.68
N LEU A 262 -0.44 0.37 9.58
CA LEU A 262 -1.20 1.33 8.79
C LEU A 262 -1.07 2.76 9.31
N THR A 263 -1.08 2.93 10.64
CA THR A 263 -0.91 4.24 11.26
C THR A 263 0.52 4.74 11.20
N GLN A 264 1.50 3.84 11.34
CA GLN A 264 2.90 4.17 11.13
C GLN A 264 3.17 4.59 9.69
N MET A 265 2.53 3.96 8.70
CA MET A 265 2.65 4.34 7.29
C MET A 265 2.08 5.74 7.04
N ASP A 266 0.90 6.06 7.55
CA ASP A 266 0.31 7.39 7.41
C ASP A 266 1.21 8.48 8.02
N LEU A 267 1.79 8.23 9.20
CA LEU A 267 2.76 9.13 9.82
C LEU A 267 4.07 9.22 9.04
N ALA A 268 4.52 8.12 8.41
CA ALA A 268 5.69 8.14 7.54
C ALA A 268 5.45 9.00 6.30
N MET A 269 4.26 8.92 5.69
CA MET A 269 3.88 9.78 4.58
C MET A 269 3.80 11.25 5.01
N LEU A 270 3.21 11.53 6.17
CA LEU A 270 3.15 12.87 6.74
C LEU A 270 4.55 13.46 6.98
N CYS A 271 5.51 12.68 7.47
CA CYS A 271 6.85 13.20 7.79
C CYS A 271 7.76 13.36 6.57
N THR A 272 7.62 12.50 5.56
CA THR A 272 8.49 12.49 4.39
C THR A 272 8.02 13.47 3.31
N VAL A 273 6.79 13.31 2.87
CA VAL A 273 6.24 14.02 1.69
C VAL A 273 5.09 14.95 2.06
N PHE A 274 4.75 15.01 3.35
CA PHE A 274 3.52 15.65 3.85
C PHE A 274 2.28 15.01 3.22
N GLY A 275 2.38 13.70 2.98
CA GLY A 275 1.40 12.84 2.36
C GLY A 275 0.28 12.43 3.32
N LYS A 276 -0.63 11.60 2.82
CA LYS A 276 -1.76 11.08 3.60
C LYS A 276 -2.29 9.78 3.02
N GLU A 277 -2.46 8.78 3.87
CA GLU A 277 -3.25 7.59 3.58
C GLU A 277 -4.74 7.89 3.76
N ARG A 278 -5.57 7.52 2.78
CA ARG A 278 -6.94 8.00 2.67
C ARG A 278 -7.97 6.90 2.89
N THR A 279 -9.12 7.30 3.39
CA THR A 279 -10.35 6.48 3.42
C THR A 279 -10.97 6.41 2.03
N THR A 280 -11.85 5.43 1.80
CA THR A 280 -12.64 5.34 0.55
C THR A 280 -13.45 6.60 0.31
N GLN A 281 -14.03 7.18 1.37
CA GLN A 281 -14.82 8.41 1.24
C GLN A 281 -13.97 9.61 0.80
N GLU A 282 -12.73 9.71 1.27
CA GLU A 282 -11.80 10.73 0.81
C GLU A 282 -11.39 10.50 -0.65
N PHE A 283 -11.12 9.25 -1.05
CA PHE A 283 -10.88 8.90 -2.46
C PHE A 283 -12.06 9.29 -3.37
N ILE A 284 -13.30 9.00 -2.96
CA ILE A 284 -14.51 9.40 -3.71
C ILE A 284 -14.58 10.92 -3.87
N LYS A 285 -14.26 11.69 -2.82
CA LYS A 285 -14.25 13.16 -2.87
C LYS A 285 -13.21 13.69 -3.86
N ILE A 286 -11.97 13.20 -3.81
CA ILE A 286 -10.91 13.67 -4.72
C ILE A 286 -11.17 13.26 -6.18
N LEU A 287 -11.72 12.07 -6.42
CA LEU A 287 -12.12 11.61 -7.75
C LEU A 287 -13.21 12.54 -8.32
N LYS A 288 -14.25 12.82 -7.52
CA LYS A 288 -15.34 13.71 -7.92
C LYS A 288 -14.82 15.12 -8.25
N LYS A 289 -13.95 15.68 -7.40
CA LYS A 289 -13.33 17.01 -7.61
C LYS A 289 -12.46 17.09 -8.88
N SER A 290 -11.87 15.97 -9.29
CA SER A 290 -10.97 15.89 -10.45
C SER A 290 -11.66 15.45 -11.75
N GLY A 291 -13.00 15.31 -11.75
CA GLY A 291 -13.77 14.96 -12.94
C GLY A 291 -13.82 13.46 -13.24
N TRP A 292 -13.57 12.63 -12.23
CA TRP A 292 -13.66 11.18 -12.28
C TRP A 292 -14.85 10.67 -11.44
N LYS A 293 -15.53 9.65 -11.95
CA LYS A 293 -16.59 8.92 -11.26
C LYS A 293 -15.98 7.65 -10.67
N TYR A 294 -16.03 7.55 -9.34
CA TYR A 294 -15.75 6.29 -8.65
C TYR A 294 -16.70 5.19 -9.14
N VAL A 295 -16.16 4.00 -9.41
CA VAL A 295 -16.94 2.82 -9.82
C VAL A 295 -17.02 1.82 -8.68
N LYS A 296 -15.87 1.30 -8.25
CA LYS A 296 -15.76 0.33 -7.16
C LYS A 296 -14.33 0.25 -6.64
N HIS A 297 -14.14 -0.40 -5.51
CA HIS A 297 -12.84 -0.84 -5.04
C HIS A 297 -12.86 -2.34 -4.70
N VAL A 298 -11.69 -2.96 -4.70
CA VAL A 298 -11.49 -4.34 -4.25
C VAL A 298 -10.43 -4.34 -3.17
N ASN A 299 -10.72 -5.03 -2.07
CA ASN A 299 -9.79 -5.20 -0.97
C ASN A 299 -8.87 -6.39 -1.24
N SER A 300 -7.58 -6.28 -0.92
CA SER A 300 -6.69 -7.45 -0.91
C SER A 300 -6.64 -8.09 0.48
N ARG A 301 -5.99 -9.26 0.54
CA ARG A 301 -5.56 -9.86 1.81
C ARG A 301 -4.38 -9.10 2.45
N GLY A 302 -3.69 -8.25 1.68
CA GLY A 302 -2.64 -7.35 2.17
C GLY A 302 -3.17 -5.94 2.42
N TYR A 303 -2.27 -4.97 2.53
CA TYR A 303 -2.64 -3.58 2.82
C TYR A 303 -3.08 -2.77 1.59
N ILE A 304 -2.68 -3.22 0.39
CA ILE A 304 -2.97 -2.52 -0.86
C ILE A 304 -4.36 -2.91 -1.36
N ASN A 305 -5.14 -1.91 -1.75
CA ASN A 305 -6.46 -2.07 -2.31
C ASN A 305 -6.48 -1.42 -3.69
N ALA A 306 -7.39 -1.87 -4.55
CA ALA A 306 -7.52 -1.34 -5.89
C ALA A 306 -8.81 -0.54 -6.00
N ILE A 307 -8.75 0.66 -6.58
CA ILE A 307 -9.90 1.52 -6.87
C ILE A 307 -10.01 1.68 -8.37
N LYS A 308 -11.22 1.52 -8.90
CA LYS A 308 -11.56 1.78 -10.31
C LYS A 308 -12.39 3.05 -10.39
N ALA A 309 -12.00 3.92 -11.32
CA ALA A 309 -12.76 5.11 -11.68
C ALA A 309 -12.81 5.29 -13.20
N VAL A 310 -13.79 6.07 -13.67
CA VAL A 310 -13.99 6.40 -15.08
C VAL A 310 -14.22 7.91 -15.23
N PRO A 311 -13.88 8.50 -16.39
CA PRO A 311 -14.12 9.92 -16.61
C PRO A 311 -15.60 10.27 -16.62
N VAL A 312 -15.97 11.39 -16.01
CA VAL A 312 -17.32 11.95 -16.14
C VAL A 312 -17.46 12.56 -17.54
N ARG A 313 -18.22 11.96 -18.45
CA ARG A 313 -18.42 12.49 -19.81
C ARG A 313 -18.95 13.93 -19.74
N ARG A 314 -18.38 14.85 -20.54
CA ARG A 314 -19.04 16.13 -20.83
C ARG A 314 -20.28 15.78 -21.64
N MET A 315 -21.47 16.16 -21.21
CA MET A 315 -22.62 16.12 -22.11
C MET A 315 -22.33 17.04 -23.28
N ASP A 316 -22.23 16.49 -24.49
CA ASP A 316 -22.15 17.27 -25.71
C ASP A 316 -23.44 18.07 -25.88
N LYS A 317 -23.33 19.40 -25.79
CA LYS A 317 -24.42 20.32 -26.11
C LYS A 317 -24.92 20.19 -27.57
N ASN A 318 -24.20 19.46 -28.41
CA ASN A 318 -24.49 19.28 -29.83
C ASN A 318 -25.21 17.97 -30.20
N TYR A 319 -25.54 17.11 -29.21
CA TYR A 319 -26.18 15.82 -29.47
C TYR A 319 -27.72 15.87 -29.61
N PHE A 320 -28.33 17.06 -29.68
CA PHE A 320 -29.74 17.24 -30.04
C PHE A 320 -29.89 17.63 -31.52
N GLY A 321 -29.49 16.72 -32.40
CA GLY A 321 -29.62 16.80 -33.85
C GLY A 321 -30.90 16.17 -34.41
N ILE A 322 -32.04 16.23 -33.69
CA ILE A 322 -33.34 15.83 -34.24
C ILE A 322 -34.31 16.99 -34.05
N ARG A 323 -34.50 17.78 -35.12
CA ARG A 323 -35.63 18.71 -35.27
C ARG A 323 -36.93 17.89 -35.36
N GLY A 324 -37.53 17.66 -34.21
CA GLY A 324 -38.92 17.24 -34.07
C GLY A 324 -39.39 17.74 -32.71
N LYS A 325 -40.45 18.55 -32.69
CA LYS A 325 -41.01 19.19 -31.50
C LYS A 325 -41.14 18.20 -30.33
N VAL A 326 -40.20 18.25 -29.40
CA VAL A 326 -40.38 17.79 -28.03
C VAL A 326 -39.88 18.93 -27.16
N ASN A 327 -40.77 19.42 -26.32
CA ASN A 327 -40.55 20.57 -25.47
C ASN A 327 -39.28 20.38 -24.62
N ASP A 328 -38.59 21.50 -24.42
CA ASP A 328 -37.44 21.69 -23.56
C ASP A 328 -37.47 20.79 -22.29
N PRO A 329 -36.50 19.88 -22.08
CA PRO A 329 -36.42 19.05 -20.88
C PRO A 329 -36.10 19.86 -19.61
N CYS A 330 -35.78 21.15 -19.72
CA CYS A 330 -35.67 22.03 -18.56
C CYS A 330 -37.02 22.42 -17.93
N GLN A 331 -38.16 21.89 -18.42
CA GLN A 331 -39.48 22.12 -17.82
C GLN A 331 -39.94 21.10 -16.77
N TYR A 332 -39.21 20.00 -16.56
CA TYR A 332 -39.47 19.10 -15.44
C TYR A 332 -38.42 19.32 -14.34
N ASN A 333 -38.89 19.49 -13.10
CA ASN A 333 -38.04 19.71 -11.92
C ASN A 333 -36.95 18.63 -11.83
N LEU A 334 -35.78 19.00 -11.27
CA LEU A 334 -34.59 18.15 -11.05
C LEU A 334 -34.88 16.77 -10.40
N LEU A 335 -36.04 16.59 -9.77
CA LEU A 335 -36.48 15.37 -9.10
C LEU A 335 -36.95 14.28 -10.08
N ASP A 336 -37.64 14.60 -11.17
CA ASP A 336 -38.24 13.57 -12.05
C ASP A 336 -37.19 12.87 -12.93
N CYS A 337 -36.14 13.60 -13.34
CA CYS A 337 -34.98 13.00 -14.01
C CYS A 337 -34.12 12.16 -13.04
N GLN A 338 -34.03 12.56 -11.77
CA GLN A 338 -33.37 11.75 -10.74
C GLN A 338 -34.16 10.47 -10.47
N GLU A 339 -35.50 10.50 -10.42
CA GLU A 339 -36.32 9.31 -10.18
C GLU A 339 -36.22 8.26 -11.31
N LEU A 340 -36.16 8.69 -12.57
CA LEU A 340 -35.98 7.77 -13.71
C LEU A 340 -34.57 7.15 -13.75
N GLU A 341 -33.54 7.90 -13.35
CA GLU A 341 -32.15 7.41 -13.28
C GLU A 341 -31.93 6.55 -12.01
N ILE A 342 -32.54 6.91 -10.89
CA ILE A 342 -32.60 6.10 -9.65
C ILE A 342 -33.31 4.79 -9.92
N SER A 343 -34.43 4.77 -10.64
CA SER A 343 -35.15 3.53 -10.97
C SER A 343 -34.31 2.60 -11.88
N ARG A 344 -33.55 3.17 -12.83
CA ARG A 344 -32.59 2.40 -13.65
C ARG A 344 -31.40 1.88 -12.84
N LEU A 345 -30.82 2.73 -11.98
CA LEU A 345 -29.68 2.36 -11.12
C LEU A 345 -30.09 1.33 -10.07
N GLN A 346 -31.24 1.48 -9.43
CA GLN A 346 -31.80 0.49 -8.52
C GLN A 346 -32.05 -0.84 -9.22
N SER A 347 -32.53 -0.82 -10.47
CA SER A 347 -32.75 -2.06 -11.23
C SER A 347 -31.43 -2.76 -11.57
N SER A 348 -30.35 -2.02 -11.90
CA SER A 348 -29.03 -2.61 -12.13
C SER A 348 -28.34 -3.07 -10.85
N GLU A 349 -28.40 -2.27 -9.78
CA GLU A 349 -27.83 -2.62 -8.47
C GLU A 349 -28.54 -3.84 -7.86
N ILE A 350 -29.87 -3.94 -7.98
CA ILE A 350 -30.62 -5.13 -7.56
C ILE A 350 -30.26 -6.35 -8.41
N ALA A 351 -29.97 -6.19 -9.70
CA ALA A 351 -29.54 -7.29 -10.55
C ALA A 351 -28.14 -7.79 -10.17
N GLU A 352 -27.20 -6.88 -9.84
CA GLU A 352 -25.86 -7.21 -9.38
C GLU A 352 -25.88 -7.86 -7.98
N ILE A 353 -26.64 -7.30 -7.02
CA ILE A 353 -26.82 -7.91 -5.69
C ILE A 353 -27.41 -9.32 -5.79
N LYS A 354 -28.31 -9.57 -6.75
CA LYS A 354 -28.85 -10.92 -6.99
C LYS A 354 -27.79 -11.89 -7.52
N LEU A 355 -26.85 -11.43 -8.33
CA LEU A 355 -25.72 -12.24 -8.79
C LEU A 355 -24.76 -12.54 -7.64
N ASP A 356 -24.38 -11.53 -6.85
CA ASP A 356 -23.51 -11.72 -5.68
C ASP A 356 -24.14 -12.67 -4.64
N ILE A 357 -25.45 -12.56 -4.39
CA ILE A 357 -26.19 -13.49 -3.52
C ILE A 357 -26.19 -14.91 -4.11
N SER A 358 -26.23 -15.06 -5.44
CA SER A 358 -26.16 -16.37 -6.08
C SER A 358 -24.77 -17.01 -5.93
N GLU A 359 -23.69 -16.22 -6.04
CA GLU A 359 -22.32 -16.68 -5.83
C GLU A 359 -22.07 -17.05 -4.36
N ILE A 360 -22.49 -16.21 -3.41
CA ILE A 360 -22.41 -16.51 -1.97
C ILE A 360 -23.18 -17.79 -1.62
N ARG A 361 -24.33 -18.05 -2.27
CA ARG A 361 -25.06 -19.31 -2.06
C ARG A 361 -24.26 -20.51 -2.54
N THR A 362 -23.57 -20.41 -3.67
CA THR A 362 -22.67 -21.45 -4.18
C THR A 362 -21.51 -21.69 -3.21
N ASP A 363 -20.85 -20.63 -2.74
CA ASP A 363 -19.76 -20.74 -1.76
C ASP A 363 -20.23 -21.39 -0.44
N ILE A 364 -21.42 -21.02 0.04
CA ILE A 364 -22.01 -21.65 1.24
C ILE A 364 -22.30 -23.12 0.99
N THR A 365 -22.71 -23.53 -0.22
CA THR A 365 -22.89 -24.95 -0.53
C THR A 365 -21.57 -25.70 -0.59
N GLU A 366 -20.53 -25.13 -1.17
CA GLU A 366 -19.19 -25.73 -1.21
C GLU A 366 -18.60 -25.88 0.20
N MET A 367 -18.63 -24.82 1.02
CA MET A 367 -18.18 -24.90 2.41
C MET A 367 -18.96 -25.93 3.23
N LYS A 368 -20.26 -26.11 2.98
CA LYS A 368 -21.05 -27.16 3.65
C LYS A 368 -20.58 -28.56 3.26
N THR A 369 -20.19 -28.76 2.00
CA THR A 369 -19.60 -30.01 1.51
C THR A 369 -18.25 -30.26 2.17
N GLU A 370 -17.34 -29.27 2.18
CA GLU A 370 -16.03 -29.39 2.85
C GLU A 370 -16.16 -29.66 4.35
N ILE A 371 -17.10 -28.99 5.05
CA ILE A 371 -17.38 -29.24 6.46
C ILE A 371 -17.92 -30.66 6.68
N SER A 372 -18.68 -31.21 5.73
CA SER A 372 -19.18 -32.59 5.82
C SER A 372 -18.05 -33.61 5.64
N GLU A 373 -17.12 -33.36 4.73
CA GLU A 373 -15.91 -34.18 4.52
C GLU A 373 -15.03 -34.17 5.77
N LEU A 374 -14.73 -32.97 6.31
CA LEU A 374 -13.94 -32.84 7.55
C LEU A 374 -14.58 -33.55 8.74
N ARG A 375 -15.91 -33.59 8.83
CA ARG A 375 -16.60 -34.35 9.87
C ARG A 375 -16.39 -35.85 9.73
N THR A 376 -16.39 -36.36 8.49
CA THR A 376 -16.09 -37.75 8.17
C THR A 376 -14.66 -38.10 8.57
N ASP A 377 -13.69 -37.28 8.18
CA ASP A 377 -12.27 -37.48 8.52
C ASP A 377 -12.07 -37.50 10.05
N VAL A 378 -12.71 -36.59 10.77
CA VAL A 378 -12.66 -36.56 12.25
C VAL A 378 -13.28 -37.80 12.87
N THR A 379 -14.32 -38.38 12.27
CA THR A 379 -14.89 -39.65 12.75
C THR A 379 -13.98 -40.85 12.49
N GLU A 380 -13.31 -40.88 11.34
CA GLU A 380 -12.34 -41.93 10.99
C GLU A 380 -11.12 -41.87 11.91
N MET A 381 -10.52 -40.69 12.08
CA MET A 381 -9.42 -40.47 13.03
C MET A 381 -9.77 -40.92 14.46
N LYS A 382 -11.02 -40.69 14.90
CA LYS A 382 -11.45 -41.17 16.22
C LYS A 382 -11.52 -42.70 16.32
N SER A 383 -11.88 -43.37 15.23
CA SER A 383 -11.87 -44.84 15.15
C SER A 383 -10.45 -45.37 15.20
N GLU A 384 -9.54 -44.82 14.39
CA GLU A 384 -8.12 -45.21 14.38
C GLU A 384 -7.47 -45.01 15.76
N ILE A 385 -7.72 -43.87 16.41
CA ILE A 385 -7.23 -43.60 17.77
C ILE A 385 -7.77 -44.63 18.77
N TRP A 386 -9.03 -45.06 18.62
CA TRP A 386 -9.62 -46.08 19.49
C TRP A 386 -8.97 -47.46 19.28
N GLU A 387 -8.67 -47.84 18.04
CA GLU A 387 -7.95 -49.09 17.72
C GLU A 387 -6.53 -49.07 18.29
N VAL A 388 -5.77 -48.00 18.07
CA VAL A 388 -4.41 -47.84 18.61
C VAL A 388 -4.41 -47.92 20.14
N LYS A 389 -5.39 -47.28 20.79
CA LYS A 389 -5.54 -47.34 22.25
C LYS A 389 -5.83 -48.78 22.72
N THR A 390 -6.70 -49.50 22.03
CA THR A 390 -7.05 -50.89 22.34
C THR A 390 -5.85 -51.83 22.17
N ASP A 391 -5.02 -51.61 21.15
CA ASP A 391 -3.83 -52.41 20.93
C ASP A 391 -2.70 -52.09 21.92
N MET A 392 -2.55 -50.82 22.34
CA MET A 392 -1.66 -50.45 23.44
C MET A 392 -2.04 -51.14 24.76
N GLU A 393 -3.33 -51.28 25.05
CA GLU A 393 -3.83 -51.98 26.26
C GLU A 393 -3.55 -53.49 26.24
N LYS A 394 -3.29 -54.11 25.08
CA LYS A 394 -2.89 -55.53 24.98
C LYS A 394 -1.39 -55.77 25.11
N ILE A 395 -0.57 -54.71 25.02
CA ILE A 395 0.91 -54.77 25.03
C ILE A 395 1.47 -54.50 26.44
N VAL A 396 0.65 -54.01 27.37
CA VAL A 396 0.96 -53.82 28.81
C VAL A 396 0.33 -54.95 29.60
#